data_AF-A0A2E2EIU8-F1
#
_entry.id   AF-A0A2E2EIU8-F1
#
_cell.length_a   1.000
_cell.length_b   1.000
_cell.length_c   1.000
_cell.angle_alpha   90.00
_cell.angle_beta   90.00
_cell.angle_gamma   90.00
#
_symmetry.space_group_name_H-M   'P 1'
#
loop_
_entity.id
_entity.type
_entity.pdbx_description
1 polymer ?
#
loop_
_entity_poly.entity_id
_entity_poly.type
_entity_poly.pdbx_seq_one_letter_code
_entity_poly.pdbx_strand_id
1 'polypeptide(L)'
;MKKKNPPGFWTKERCLKEAKKYTTRNAFYEGCKAAHKAAKREGWFDEICSHMTSPRKTNGYWNFDSCAKEAKNYETRSEFIKGSGSAYNSAQRNGWLDEICSHMVSLQTKAGTWQSLEACKVEALKYQYRTDFANGSAGAYLAASRNGWLDEVCAHMAEKEKEPYVWSFEKCRELALNFSHRSEFDREEPNAYRACLWHGWDKELFSHMEPLGNMNMKKIYKLTFKDGSLYIGYSVNIVQRVSSHLKGSSNKFVKEKIDLDEFVCIEYGDQWLSAVEADALERKLITEARLYLPEQLVLNILDGGQRGSTEKHWVYGKCKEEALKFSTRTEFARATPGAYKSAIENNWLDEICSHMDSIVNPYGYWTIERCEEEALKYNTRTDFQKGSPASYTAAHDKNWIDLICGHMQFIKHQKGTWEFFEACREEALKYKTRASFQKGSKGAYRSARKYGWLDAICSHMTSRQVKEGTWQVKENCLLEARKYEYISDFMRSSGGAYKACKRNGWFDEVCSHLKRKSKVNGYWTKENCLAEAKKYKNASEFQKNAGSAYNSAQRHGWLKEMIYSKKSN
;
A
#
# COMPACT_ATOMS: atom_id res chain seq x y z
N MET A 1 -14.79 35.10 -20.89
CA MET A 1 -13.40 34.60 -21.00
C MET A 1 -12.44 35.71 -20.55
N LYS A 2 -11.56 35.47 -19.57
CA LYS A 2 -10.55 36.47 -19.16
C LYS A 2 -9.48 36.55 -20.26
N LYS A 3 -9.31 37.72 -20.89
CA LYS A 3 -8.28 37.98 -21.92
C LYS A 3 -6.91 37.57 -21.36
N LYS A 4 -6.18 36.71 -22.05
CA LYS A 4 -4.80 36.34 -21.68
C LYS A 4 -3.87 37.51 -22.02
N ASN A 5 -2.99 37.85 -21.10
CA ASN A 5 -1.98 38.87 -21.34
C ASN A 5 -0.98 38.38 -22.41
N PRO A 6 -0.46 39.29 -23.26
CA PRO A 6 0.52 38.94 -24.28
C PRO A 6 1.82 38.36 -23.66
N PRO A 7 2.58 37.56 -24.41
CA PRO A 7 3.88 37.05 -23.97
C PRO A 7 4.80 38.20 -23.53
N GLY A 8 5.48 38.05 -22.39
CA GLY A 8 6.36 39.10 -21.85
C GLY A 8 5.67 40.25 -21.11
N PHE A 9 4.34 40.24 -20.96
CA PHE A 9 3.60 41.30 -20.24
C PHE A 9 4.03 41.51 -18.79
N TRP A 10 4.50 40.46 -18.11
CA TRP A 10 4.94 40.49 -16.72
C TRP A 10 6.44 40.74 -16.62
N THR A 11 6.82 41.99 -16.39
CA THR A 11 8.21 42.40 -16.06
C THR A 11 8.42 42.40 -14.55
N LYS A 12 9.68 42.50 -14.09
CA LYS A 12 10.03 42.55 -12.67
C LYS A 12 9.33 43.71 -11.95
N GLU A 13 9.27 44.88 -12.58
CA GLU A 13 8.64 46.09 -12.05
C GLU A 13 7.13 45.93 -11.93
N ARG A 14 6.49 45.31 -12.93
CA ARG A 14 5.04 45.04 -12.91
C ARG A 14 4.69 44.00 -11.85
N CYS A 15 5.49 42.96 -11.71
CA CYS A 15 5.34 41.98 -10.65
C CYS A 15 5.54 42.60 -9.26
N LEU A 16 6.51 43.51 -9.08
CA LEU A 16 6.74 44.24 -7.83
C LEU A 16 5.56 45.15 -7.50
N LYS A 17 5.08 45.94 -8.48
CA LYS A 17 3.91 46.82 -8.30
C LYS A 17 2.65 46.04 -7.91
N GLU A 18 2.47 44.86 -8.49
CA GLU A 18 1.34 43.98 -8.16
C GLU A 18 1.51 43.32 -6.79
N ALA A 19 2.71 42.84 -6.47
CA ALA A 19 3.03 42.22 -5.17
C ALA A 19 2.85 43.20 -4.00
N LYS A 20 3.15 44.49 -4.17
CA LYS A 20 2.92 45.53 -3.15
C LYS A 20 1.46 45.67 -2.70
N LYS A 21 0.49 45.18 -3.47
CA LYS A 21 -0.94 45.19 -3.09
C LYS A 21 -1.29 44.16 -2.02
N TYR A 22 -0.41 43.22 -1.73
CA TYR A 22 -0.68 42.08 -0.84
C TYR A 22 0.30 42.07 0.34
N THR A 23 -0.21 41.70 1.51
CA THR A 23 0.54 41.64 2.77
C THR A 23 1.20 40.28 3.01
N THR A 24 0.66 39.21 2.42
CA THR A 24 1.20 37.85 2.54
C THR A 24 1.43 37.22 1.17
N ARG A 25 2.41 36.31 1.10
CA ARG A 25 2.74 35.57 -0.12
C ARG A 25 1.56 34.75 -0.66
N ASN A 26 0.70 34.25 0.23
CA ASN A 26 -0.49 33.48 -0.16
C ASN A 26 -1.60 34.37 -0.73
N ALA A 27 -1.82 35.56 -0.15
CA ALA A 27 -2.74 36.55 -0.70
C ALA A 27 -2.31 37.02 -2.10
N PHE A 28 -1.00 37.18 -2.32
CA PHE A 28 -0.45 37.48 -3.65
C PHE A 28 -0.70 36.35 -4.66
N TYR A 29 -0.52 35.10 -4.25
CA TYR A 29 -0.81 33.95 -5.11
C TYR A 29 -2.28 33.91 -5.54
N GLU A 30 -3.22 34.06 -4.62
CA GLU A 30 -4.65 34.01 -4.95
C GLU A 30 -5.12 35.22 -5.75
N GLY A 31 -4.61 36.42 -5.42
CA GLY A 31 -4.99 37.67 -6.07
C GLY A 31 -4.44 37.81 -7.50
N CYS A 32 -3.20 37.38 -7.76
CA CYS A 32 -2.61 37.48 -9.10
C CYS A 32 -1.70 36.29 -9.44
N LYS A 33 -2.34 35.14 -9.74
CA LYS A 33 -1.67 33.89 -10.14
C LYS A 33 -0.68 34.06 -11.30
N ALA A 34 -0.96 34.97 -12.25
CA ALA A 34 -0.12 35.20 -13.41
C ALA A 34 1.20 35.91 -13.05
N ALA A 35 1.14 36.98 -12.25
CA ALA A 35 2.33 37.70 -11.75
C ALA A 35 3.17 36.81 -10.82
N HIS A 36 2.51 36.07 -9.92
CA HIS A 36 3.18 35.13 -9.01
C HIS A 36 3.94 34.04 -9.79
N LYS A 37 3.34 33.43 -10.81
CA LYS A 37 3.99 32.41 -11.64
C LYS A 37 5.14 32.99 -12.47
N ALA A 38 4.98 34.19 -13.04
CA ALA A 38 6.05 34.87 -13.76
C ALA A 38 7.26 35.14 -12.86
N ALA A 39 7.04 35.69 -11.67
CA ALA A 39 8.10 35.97 -10.70
C ALA A 39 8.87 34.70 -10.25
N LYS A 40 8.19 33.56 -10.09
CA LYS A 40 8.85 32.28 -9.80
C LYS A 40 9.65 31.72 -10.97
N ARG A 41 9.14 31.86 -12.19
CA ARG A 41 9.82 31.35 -13.39
C ARG A 41 11.11 32.12 -13.67
N GLU A 42 11.09 33.44 -13.50
CA GLU A 42 12.25 34.33 -13.76
C GLU A 42 13.14 34.56 -12.53
N GLY A 43 12.81 33.98 -11.37
CA GLY A 43 13.63 34.04 -10.15
C GLY A 43 13.52 35.31 -9.30
N TRP A 44 12.61 36.24 -9.61
CA TRP A 44 12.43 37.50 -8.86
C TRP A 44 11.58 37.39 -7.60
N PHE A 45 11.06 36.19 -7.30
CA PHE A 45 10.01 35.98 -6.32
C PHE A 45 10.37 36.48 -4.90
N ASP A 46 11.59 36.20 -4.44
CA ASP A 46 12.02 36.57 -3.08
C ASP A 46 12.23 38.08 -2.95
N GLU A 47 12.75 38.73 -3.99
CA GLU A 47 12.94 40.20 -4.01
C GLU A 47 11.60 40.94 -4.00
N ILE A 48 10.64 40.54 -4.85
CA ILE A 48 9.34 41.22 -4.95
C ILE A 48 8.41 40.94 -3.75
N CYS A 49 8.67 39.87 -3.00
CA CYS A 49 7.89 39.47 -1.83
C CYS A 49 8.66 39.71 -0.51
N SER A 50 9.69 40.55 -0.52
CA SER A 50 10.53 40.86 0.65
C SER A 50 9.76 41.65 1.73
N HIS A 51 8.80 42.48 1.32
CA HIS A 51 7.92 43.24 2.22
C HIS A 51 6.79 42.40 2.85
N MET A 52 6.60 41.16 2.40
CA MET A 52 5.51 40.30 2.86
C MET A 52 5.94 39.49 4.07
N THR A 53 5.24 39.64 5.19
CA THR A 53 5.47 38.85 6.41
C THR A 53 5.10 37.38 6.17
N SER A 54 5.99 36.46 6.55
CA SER A 54 5.71 35.02 6.52
C SER A 54 5.03 34.61 7.83
N PRO A 55 3.76 34.16 7.83
CA PRO A 55 3.09 33.68 9.04
C PRO A 55 3.62 32.33 9.54
N ARG A 56 4.58 31.69 8.84
CA ARG A 56 5.14 30.42 9.27
C ARG A 56 6.11 30.61 10.42
N LYS A 57 5.67 30.24 11.62
CA LYS A 57 6.50 29.95 12.79
C LYS A 57 7.64 28.99 12.36
N THR A 58 8.89 29.36 12.59
CA THR A 58 10.09 28.62 12.15
C THR A 58 10.29 27.33 12.96
N ASN A 59 11.13 26.41 12.46
CA ASN A 59 11.52 25.22 13.23
C ASN A 59 12.17 25.63 14.56
N GLY A 60 11.67 25.09 15.67
CA GLY A 60 12.10 25.45 17.03
C GLY A 60 11.28 26.54 17.70
N TYR A 61 10.30 27.15 17.02
CA TYR A 61 9.40 28.13 17.63
C TYR A 61 8.61 27.53 18.80
N TRP A 62 8.16 26.28 18.67
CA TRP A 62 7.40 25.57 19.71
C TRP A 62 8.33 24.89 20.73
N ASN A 63 8.82 25.70 21.67
CA ASN A 63 9.50 25.27 22.90
C ASN A 63 8.52 25.27 24.10
N PHE A 64 8.97 24.80 25.26
CA PHE A 64 8.13 24.71 26.47
C PHE A 64 7.41 26.02 26.78
N ASP A 65 8.13 27.14 26.86
CA ASP A 65 7.57 28.45 27.22
C ASP A 65 6.54 28.96 26.20
N SER A 66 6.83 28.80 24.90
CA SER A 66 5.91 29.20 23.84
C SER A 66 4.64 28.35 23.82
N CYS A 67 4.76 27.05 24.09
CA CYS A 67 3.63 26.13 24.21
C CYS A 67 2.80 26.45 25.46
N ALA A 68 3.45 26.72 26.60
CA ALA A 68 2.79 27.12 27.84
C ALA A 68 2.05 28.46 27.70
N LYS A 69 2.68 29.45 27.07
CA LYS A 69 2.06 30.75 26.80
C LYS A 69 0.85 30.62 25.87
N GLU A 70 0.96 29.78 24.85
CA GLU A 70 -0.14 29.53 23.91
C GLU A 70 -1.28 28.73 24.58
N ALA A 71 -0.95 27.73 25.41
CA ALA A 71 -1.92 26.91 26.14
C ALA A 71 -2.76 27.74 27.12
N LYS A 72 -2.21 28.79 27.73
CA LYS A 72 -2.96 29.72 28.61
C LYS A 72 -4.15 30.42 27.93
N ASN A 73 -4.19 30.46 26.60
CA ASN A 73 -5.30 31.08 25.86
C ASN A 73 -6.53 30.17 25.73
N TYR A 74 -6.47 28.93 26.23
CA TYR A 74 -7.53 27.94 26.09
C TYR A 74 -7.90 27.39 27.46
N GLU A 75 -9.21 27.21 27.69
CA GLU A 75 -9.74 26.72 28.97
C GLU A 75 -9.74 25.19 29.03
N THR A 76 -9.78 24.52 27.87
CA THR A 76 -9.87 23.06 27.77
C THR A 76 -8.87 22.48 26.77
N ARG A 77 -8.43 21.22 27.00
CA ARG A 77 -7.52 20.52 26.06
C ARG A 77 -8.14 20.37 24.66
N SER A 78 -9.46 20.23 24.59
CA SER A 78 -10.23 20.11 23.34
C SER A 78 -10.23 21.42 22.53
N GLU A 79 -10.30 22.57 23.19
CA GLU A 79 -10.16 23.87 22.54
C GLU A 79 -8.71 24.14 22.15
N PHE A 80 -7.76 23.74 23.00
CA PHE A 80 -6.34 23.90 22.73
C PHE A 80 -5.90 23.13 21.47
N ILE A 81 -6.33 21.88 21.28
CA ILE A 81 -6.01 21.12 20.07
C ILE A 81 -6.68 21.71 18.81
N LYS A 82 -7.91 22.22 18.93
CA LYS A 82 -8.65 22.82 17.81
C LYS A 82 -8.08 24.19 17.40
N GLY A 83 -7.72 25.02 18.37
CA GLY A 83 -7.20 26.37 18.15
C GLY A 83 -5.71 26.42 17.84
N SER A 84 -4.91 25.56 18.49
CA SER A 84 -3.45 25.56 18.35
C SER A 84 -2.86 24.14 18.28
N GLY A 85 -3.35 23.33 17.34
CA GLY A 85 -2.91 21.94 17.16
C GLY A 85 -1.40 21.76 16.96
N SER A 86 -0.70 22.75 16.40
CA SER A 86 0.76 22.70 16.27
C SER A 86 1.49 22.80 17.63
N ALA A 87 0.99 23.64 18.54
CA ALA A 87 1.51 23.76 19.89
C ALA A 87 1.19 22.49 20.71
N TYR A 88 -0.08 22.06 20.65
CA TYR A 88 -0.56 20.83 21.31
C TYR A 88 0.27 19.61 20.92
N ASN A 89 0.46 19.36 19.62
CA ASN A 89 1.23 18.21 19.14
C ASN A 89 2.73 18.32 19.47
N SER A 90 3.26 19.55 19.61
CA SER A 90 4.64 19.75 20.03
C SER A 90 4.81 19.46 21.51
N ALA A 91 3.87 19.91 22.35
CA ALA A 91 3.84 19.57 23.76
C ALA A 91 3.66 18.07 24.01
N GLN A 92 2.76 17.40 23.28
CA GLN A 92 2.53 15.96 23.40
C GLN A 92 3.77 15.14 23.04
N ARG A 93 4.43 15.46 21.92
CA ARG A 93 5.63 14.73 21.48
C ARG A 93 6.82 14.88 22.43
N ASN A 94 6.88 15.98 23.17
CA ASN A 94 7.95 16.26 24.14
C ASN A 94 7.53 15.95 25.59
N GLY A 95 6.32 15.44 25.82
CA GLY A 95 5.83 15.10 27.17
C GLY A 95 5.45 16.28 28.06
N TRP A 96 5.37 17.50 27.53
CA TRP A 96 5.04 18.71 28.30
C TRP A 96 3.54 18.91 28.54
N LEU A 97 2.70 18.08 27.93
CA LEU A 97 1.26 18.33 27.83
C LEU A 97 0.58 18.42 29.20
N ASP A 98 0.99 17.62 30.17
CA ASP A 98 0.37 17.61 31.49
C ASP A 98 0.76 18.85 32.32
N GLU A 99 2.00 19.32 32.18
CA GLU A 99 2.48 20.54 32.84
C GLU A 99 1.86 21.81 32.22
N ILE A 100 1.82 21.92 30.89
CA ILE A 100 1.29 23.14 30.23
C ILE A 100 -0.23 23.23 30.23
N CYS A 101 -0.92 22.10 30.40
CA CYS A 101 -2.38 22.02 30.45
C CYS A 101 -2.89 21.75 31.87
N SER A 102 -2.09 22.00 32.91
CA SER A 102 -2.50 21.77 34.31
C SER A 102 -3.66 22.69 34.73
N HIS A 103 -3.78 23.86 34.10
CA HIS A 103 -4.86 24.82 34.34
C HIS A 103 -6.14 24.50 33.57
N MET A 104 -6.12 23.53 32.65
CA MET A 104 -7.25 23.24 31.78
C MET A 104 -8.18 22.21 32.42
N VAL A 105 -9.45 22.58 32.58
CA VAL A 105 -10.48 21.69 33.11
C VAL A 105 -10.83 20.65 32.04
N SER A 106 -10.79 19.37 32.40
CA SER A 106 -11.26 18.32 31.50
C SER A 106 -12.79 18.46 31.36
N LEU A 107 -13.28 18.80 30.16
CA LEU A 107 -14.69 18.60 29.84
C LEU A 107 -14.96 17.10 29.78
N GLN A 108 -15.13 16.47 30.94
CA GLN A 108 -15.81 15.19 31.03
C GLN A 108 -17.23 15.41 30.53
N THR A 109 -17.65 14.60 29.57
CA THR A 109 -19.00 14.56 29.00
C THR A 109 -20.05 14.68 30.09
N LYS A 110 -20.92 15.70 30.00
CA LYS A 110 -22.10 15.99 30.85
C LYS A 110 -22.03 15.36 32.26
N ALA A 111 -21.56 16.18 33.19
CA ALA A 111 -21.46 15.92 34.61
C ALA A 111 -22.72 15.23 35.21
N GLY A 112 -22.47 14.17 35.98
CA GLY A 112 -23.25 13.83 37.16
C GLY A 112 -23.89 12.45 37.20
N THR A 113 -24.32 11.87 36.07
CA THR A 113 -25.31 10.77 36.15
C THR A 113 -24.70 9.40 36.49
N TRP A 114 -23.46 9.10 36.06
CA TRP A 114 -22.88 7.74 36.16
C TRP A 114 -21.55 7.70 36.92
N GLN A 115 -21.38 8.58 37.91
CA GLN A 115 -20.16 8.67 38.73
C GLN A 115 -20.20 7.85 40.01
N SER A 116 -21.37 7.32 40.39
CA SER A 116 -21.51 6.42 41.54
C SER A 116 -21.91 5.03 41.10
N LEU A 117 -21.46 4.03 41.87
CA LEU A 117 -21.84 2.64 41.72
C LEU A 117 -23.36 2.47 41.80
N GLU A 118 -24.00 3.20 42.72
CA GLU A 118 -25.42 3.18 42.98
C GLU A 118 -26.23 3.68 41.77
N ALA A 119 -25.78 4.75 41.12
CA ALA A 119 -26.46 5.25 39.93
C ALA A 119 -26.39 4.23 38.79
N CYS A 120 -25.23 3.60 38.58
CA CYS A 120 -25.06 2.53 37.60
C CYS A 120 -25.94 1.31 37.93
N LYS A 121 -26.07 0.93 39.20
CA LYS A 121 -26.96 -0.17 39.65
C LYS A 121 -28.43 0.14 39.38
N VAL A 122 -28.90 1.33 39.75
CA VAL A 122 -30.30 1.75 39.52
C VAL A 122 -30.65 1.72 38.03
N GLU A 123 -29.72 2.15 37.18
CA GLU A 123 -29.93 2.11 35.73
C GLU A 123 -29.87 0.69 35.16
N ALA A 124 -28.93 -0.12 35.64
CA ALA A 124 -28.78 -1.51 35.24
C ALA A 124 -30.00 -2.37 35.62
N LEU A 125 -30.70 -2.05 36.71
CA LEU A 125 -31.96 -2.73 37.09
C LEU A 125 -33.08 -2.62 36.05
N LYS A 126 -33.00 -1.67 35.11
CA LYS A 126 -33.98 -1.57 34.00
C LYS A 126 -33.80 -2.65 32.94
N TYR A 127 -32.70 -3.39 32.96
CA TYR A 127 -32.32 -4.34 31.94
C TYR A 127 -32.16 -5.73 32.54
N GLN A 128 -32.72 -6.72 31.86
CA GLN A 128 -32.65 -8.13 32.27
C GLN A 128 -31.35 -8.81 31.81
N TYR A 129 -30.76 -8.34 30.69
CA TYR A 129 -29.58 -8.94 30.06
C TYR A 129 -28.45 -7.91 29.89
N ARG A 130 -27.19 -8.37 30.04
CA ARG A 130 -26.00 -7.51 29.91
C ARG A 130 -25.89 -6.83 28.53
N THR A 131 -26.30 -7.52 27.47
CA THR A 131 -26.31 -6.97 26.10
C THR A 131 -27.29 -5.81 25.96
N ASP A 132 -28.44 -5.90 26.61
CA ASP A 132 -29.50 -4.90 26.53
C ASP A 132 -29.12 -3.67 27.36
N PHE A 133 -28.46 -3.87 28.49
CA PHE A 133 -27.85 -2.79 29.26
C PHE A 133 -26.74 -2.06 28.47
N ALA A 134 -25.85 -2.81 27.82
CA ALA A 134 -24.77 -2.24 27.00
C ALA A 134 -25.31 -1.38 25.84
N ASN A 135 -26.39 -1.84 25.19
CA ASN A 135 -26.98 -1.15 24.04
C ASN A 135 -27.94 -0.02 24.46
N GLY A 136 -28.72 -0.24 25.52
CA GLY A 136 -29.76 0.69 25.97
C GLY A 136 -29.25 1.81 26.87
N SER A 137 -28.18 1.57 27.65
CA SER A 137 -27.57 2.57 28.52
C SER A 137 -26.04 2.50 28.46
N ALA A 138 -25.50 2.69 27.25
CA ALA A 138 -24.07 2.62 26.97
C ALA A 138 -23.21 3.50 27.88
N GLY A 139 -23.73 4.67 28.31
CA GLY A 139 -23.03 5.56 29.24
C GLY A 139 -22.80 4.94 30.62
N ALA A 140 -23.84 4.34 31.20
CA ALA A 140 -23.76 3.65 32.49
C ALA A 140 -22.92 2.37 32.39
N TYR A 141 -23.08 1.60 31.31
CA TYR A 141 -22.29 0.39 31.03
C TYR A 141 -20.79 0.68 30.95
N LEU A 142 -20.40 1.71 30.19
CA LEU A 142 -19.00 2.11 30.05
C LEU A 142 -18.43 2.68 31.35
N ALA A 143 -19.24 3.39 32.14
CA ALA A 143 -18.82 3.87 33.46
C ALA A 143 -18.57 2.71 34.43
N ALA A 144 -19.47 1.72 34.47
CA ALA A 144 -19.28 0.52 35.28
C ALA A 144 -18.05 -0.28 34.83
N SER A 145 -17.82 -0.42 33.53
CA SER A 145 -16.63 -1.09 32.99
C SER A 145 -15.32 -0.36 33.34
N ARG A 146 -15.27 0.96 33.15
CA ARG A 146 -14.07 1.77 33.42
C ARG A 146 -13.66 1.78 34.89
N ASN A 147 -14.63 1.71 35.80
CA ASN A 147 -14.39 1.69 37.24
C ASN A 147 -14.34 0.28 37.84
N GLY A 148 -14.45 -0.77 37.02
CA GLY A 148 -14.41 -2.17 37.49
C GLY A 148 -15.66 -2.63 38.24
N TRP A 149 -16.77 -1.90 38.13
CA TRP A 149 -18.05 -2.20 38.78
C TRP A 149 -18.94 -3.14 37.97
N LEU A 150 -18.52 -3.56 36.78
CA LEU A 150 -19.39 -4.22 35.81
C LEU A 150 -20.02 -5.51 36.34
N ASP A 151 -19.27 -6.32 37.08
CA ASP A 151 -19.78 -7.57 37.63
C ASP A 151 -20.79 -7.35 38.76
N GLU A 152 -20.59 -6.30 39.54
CA GLU A 152 -21.48 -5.92 40.63
C GLU A 152 -22.76 -5.23 40.14
N VAL A 153 -22.64 -4.37 39.12
CA VAL A 153 -23.76 -3.66 38.48
C VAL A 153 -24.64 -4.62 37.66
N CYS A 154 -24.04 -5.65 37.08
CA CYS A 154 -24.72 -6.63 36.24
C CYS A 154 -24.93 -7.98 36.96
N ALA A 155 -24.85 -8.02 38.29
CA ALA A 155 -24.98 -9.26 39.07
C ALA A 155 -26.38 -9.87 38.96
N HIS A 156 -27.43 -9.06 38.77
CA HIS A 156 -28.82 -9.50 38.61
C HIS A 156 -29.18 -9.90 37.18
N MET A 157 -28.28 -9.68 36.20
CA MET A 157 -28.58 -9.94 34.80
C MET A 157 -28.26 -11.38 34.43
N ALA A 158 -29.24 -12.08 33.88
CA ALA A 158 -29.04 -13.41 33.35
C ALA A 158 -28.20 -13.36 32.06
N GLU A 159 -27.39 -14.39 31.83
CA GLU A 159 -26.84 -14.62 30.50
C GLU A 159 -27.97 -15.04 29.58
N LYS A 160 -28.09 -14.38 28.42
CA LYS A 160 -29.04 -14.80 27.40
C LYS A 160 -28.52 -16.09 26.78
N GLU A 161 -29.13 -17.22 27.12
CA GLU A 161 -28.90 -18.46 26.37
C GLU A 161 -29.23 -18.20 24.90
N LYS A 162 -28.24 -18.39 24.03
CA LYS A 162 -28.50 -18.36 22.59
C LYS A 162 -29.23 -19.66 22.26
N GLU A 163 -30.55 -19.61 22.08
CA GLU A 163 -31.22 -20.70 21.38
C GLU A 163 -30.53 -20.85 20.01
N PRO A 164 -29.94 -22.00 19.70
CA PRO A 164 -29.40 -22.23 18.37
C PRO A 164 -30.60 -22.25 17.44
N TYR A 165 -30.74 -21.21 16.62
CA TYR A 165 -31.67 -21.24 15.50
C TYR A 165 -31.12 -22.24 14.48
N VAL A 166 -31.47 -23.52 14.68
CA VAL A 166 -31.03 -24.62 13.82
C VAL A 166 -31.84 -24.54 12.54
N TRP A 167 -31.17 -24.26 11.44
CA TRP A 167 -31.75 -24.37 10.11
C TRP A 167 -31.97 -25.85 9.79
N SER A 168 -33.19 -26.25 9.47
CA SER A 168 -33.50 -27.60 8.98
C SER A 168 -33.42 -27.66 7.44
N PHE A 169 -33.22 -28.87 6.92
CA PHE A 169 -33.15 -29.13 5.49
C PHE A 169 -34.45 -28.72 4.79
N GLU A 170 -35.59 -29.08 5.36
CA GLU A 170 -36.93 -28.82 4.82
C GLU A 170 -37.20 -27.32 4.74
N LYS A 171 -36.83 -26.56 5.77
CA LYS A 171 -37.01 -25.10 5.79
C LYS A 171 -36.15 -24.43 4.73
N CYS A 172 -34.91 -24.88 4.57
CA CYS A 172 -34.03 -24.38 3.53
C CYS A 172 -34.53 -24.75 2.12
N ARG A 173 -35.14 -25.93 1.96
CA ARG A 173 -35.73 -26.39 0.70
C ARG A 173 -36.93 -25.54 0.28
N GLU A 174 -37.85 -25.27 1.20
CA GLU A 174 -39.02 -24.43 0.92
C GLU A 174 -38.60 -23.02 0.50
N LEU A 175 -37.62 -22.43 1.19
CA LEU A 175 -37.09 -21.10 0.82
C LEU A 175 -36.38 -21.14 -0.53
N ALA A 176 -35.52 -22.13 -0.76
CA ALA A 176 -34.78 -22.27 -2.01
C ALA A 176 -35.69 -22.48 -3.23
N LEU A 177 -36.85 -23.14 -3.10
CA LEU A 177 -37.79 -23.32 -4.21
C LEU A 177 -38.39 -21.99 -4.72
N ASN A 178 -38.40 -20.94 -3.90
CA ASN A 178 -38.93 -19.63 -4.29
C ASN A 178 -37.96 -18.82 -5.17
N PHE A 179 -36.71 -19.27 -5.32
CA PHE A 179 -35.69 -18.56 -6.08
C PHE A 179 -35.22 -19.38 -7.27
N SER A 180 -35.13 -18.74 -8.43
CA SER A 180 -34.62 -19.37 -9.65
C SER A 180 -33.10 -19.27 -9.79
N HIS A 181 -32.45 -18.39 -9.01
CA HIS A 181 -31.01 -18.11 -9.13
C HIS A 181 -30.31 -18.06 -7.77
N ARG A 182 -29.11 -18.66 -7.69
CA ARG A 182 -28.33 -18.76 -6.43
C ARG A 182 -27.97 -17.40 -5.82
N SER A 183 -27.66 -16.41 -6.66
CA SER A 183 -27.29 -15.06 -6.21
C SER A 183 -28.47 -14.26 -5.66
N GLU A 184 -29.68 -14.58 -6.10
CA GLU A 184 -30.90 -13.98 -5.55
C GLU A 184 -31.19 -14.56 -4.17
N PHE A 185 -31.06 -15.89 -4.03
CA PHE A 185 -31.24 -16.56 -2.75
C PHE A 185 -30.21 -16.12 -1.68
N ASP A 186 -28.94 -15.93 -2.03
CA ASP A 186 -27.92 -15.40 -1.10
C ASP A 186 -28.22 -13.97 -0.64
N ARG A 187 -28.77 -13.13 -1.53
CA ARG A 187 -29.04 -11.73 -1.21
C ARG A 187 -30.28 -11.55 -0.35
N GLU A 188 -31.37 -12.24 -0.70
CA GLU A 188 -32.66 -12.11 0.01
C GLU A 188 -32.69 -12.96 1.28
N GLU A 189 -32.07 -14.16 1.27
CA GLU A 189 -32.06 -15.10 2.40
C GLU A 189 -30.62 -15.58 2.77
N PRO A 190 -29.71 -14.66 3.15
CA PRO A 190 -28.29 -14.96 3.33
C PRO A 190 -27.99 -15.99 4.42
N ASN A 191 -28.84 -16.07 5.44
CA ASN A 191 -28.64 -17.01 6.55
C ASN A 191 -29.07 -18.43 6.17
N ALA A 192 -30.16 -18.58 5.41
CA ALA A 192 -30.59 -19.86 4.87
C ALA A 192 -29.60 -20.36 3.81
N TYR A 193 -29.15 -19.47 2.92
CA TYR A 193 -28.12 -19.78 1.92
C TYR A 193 -26.83 -20.31 2.55
N ARG A 194 -26.33 -19.67 3.61
CA ARG A 194 -25.16 -20.13 4.36
C ARG A 194 -25.39 -21.45 5.08
N ALA A 195 -26.59 -21.67 5.62
CA ALA A 195 -26.93 -22.94 6.24
C ALA A 195 -26.88 -24.09 5.21
N CYS A 196 -27.44 -23.89 4.01
CA CYS A 196 -27.33 -24.86 2.92
C CYS A 196 -25.87 -25.20 2.58
N LEU A 197 -24.98 -24.20 2.52
CA LEU A 197 -23.57 -24.42 2.24
C LEU A 197 -22.83 -25.14 3.38
N TRP A 198 -23.09 -24.75 4.62
CA TRP A 198 -22.43 -25.32 5.78
C TRP A 198 -22.81 -26.79 5.99
N HIS A 199 -24.07 -27.14 5.76
CA HIS A 199 -24.55 -28.51 5.85
C HIS A 199 -24.38 -29.33 4.55
N GLY A 200 -23.87 -28.72 3.47
CA GLY A 200 -23.60 -29.41 2.19
C GLY A 200 -24.87 -29.79 1.41
N TRP A 201 -25.97 -29.07 1.61
CA TRP A 201 -27.26 -29.29 0.95
C TRP A 201 -27.36 -28.63 -0.44
N ASP A 202 -26.34 -27.89 -0.84
CA ASP A 202 -26.30 -27.07 -2.05
C ASP A 202 -26.47 -27.88 -3.34
N LYS A 203 -25.96 -29.12 -3.39
CA LYS A 203 -26.09 -29.99 -4.58
C LYS A 203 -27.54 -30.38 -4.85
N GLU A 204 -28.31 -30.60 -3.79
CA GLU A 204 -29.69 -31.04 -3.89
C GLU A 204 -30.65 -29.85 -4.00
N LEU A 205 -30.48 -28.86 -3.12
CA LEU A 205 -31.38 -27.70 -3.02
C LEU A 205 -31.17 -26.66 -4.12
N PHE A 206 -29.99 -26.61 -4.74
CA PHE A 206 -29.70 -25.65 -5.83
C PHE A 206 -29.58 -26.32 -7.20
N SER A 207 -30.13 -27.53 -7.33
CA SER A 207 -30.14 -28.29 -8.58
C SER A 207 -30.99 -27.62 -9.68
N HIS A 208 -32.07 -26.92 -9.28
CA HIS A 208 -32.95 -26.17 -10.18
C HIS A 208 -32.51 -24.71 -10.41
N MET A 209 -31.47 -24.24 -9.71
CA MET A 209 -31.03 -22.84 -9.79
C MET A 209 -29.88 -22.65 -10.78
N GLU A 210 -30.08 -21.81 -11.79
CA GLU A 210 -29.03 -21.48 -12.75
C GLU A 210 -28.00 -20.50 -12.15
N PRO A 211 -26.69 -20.67 -12.45
CA PRO A 211 -25.69 -19.67 -12.12
C PRO A 211 -25.89 -18.42 -12.98
N LEU A 212 -26.21 -17.28 -12.36
CA LEU A 212 -26.11 -15.98 -13.01
C LEU A 212 -24.64 -15.71 -13.38
N GLY A 213 -24.29 -15.95 -14.64
CA GLY A 213 -23.02 -15.53 -15.21
C GLY A 213 -22.83 -14.01 -15.04
N ASN A 214 -21.57 -13.58 -14.98
CA ASN A 214 -21.17 -12.18 -14.73
C ASN A 214 -22.02 -11.20 -15.58
N MET A 215 -22.88 -10.40 -14.93
CA MET A 215 -23.96 -9.58 -15.51
C MET A 215 -23.51 -8.43 -16.43
N ASN A 216 -22.28 -8.46 -16.92
CA ASN A 216 -21.77 -7.43 -17.80
C ASN A 216 -22.23 -7.70 -19.23
N MET A 217 -23.31 -7.01 -19.64
CA MET A 217 -23.76 -6.97 -21.02
C MET A 217 -22.60 -6.54 -21.94
N LYS A 218 -22.46 -7.22 -23.06
CA LYS A 218 -21.41 -7.03 -24.06
C LYS A 218 -22.00 -6.50 -25.35
N LYS A 219 -21.20 -5.82 -26.14
CA LYS A 219 -21.64 -5.31 -27.44
C LYS A 219 -20.59 -5.59 -28.51
N ILE A 220 -21.06 -5.92 -29.70
CA ILE A 220 -20.24 -6.31 -30.86
C ILE A 220 -19.68 -5.04 -31.53
N TYR A 221 -18.46 -5.14 -32.05
CA TYR A 221 -17.82 -4.12 -32.88
C TYR A 221 -17.12 -4.75 -34.08
N LYS A 222 -16.99 -3.98 -35.16
CA LYS A 222 -16.31 -4.37 -36.40
C LYS A 222 -15.24 -3.34 -36.81
N LEU A 223 -14.09 -3.91 -37.13
CA LEU A 223 -12.81 -3.42 -37.65
C LEU A 223 -12.66 -3.43 -39.18
N THR A 224 -13.07 -2.44 -39.99
CA THR A 224 -12.92 -2.50 -41.48
C THR A 224 -11.79 -1.66 -42.09
N PHE A 225 -10.76 -2.29 -42.63
CA PHE A 225 -9.54 -1.66 -43.16
C PHE A 225 -9.64 -1.22 -44.62
N LYS A 226 -8.72 -0.34 -45.07
CA LYS A 226 -8.73 0.25 -46.43
C LYS A 226 -8.64 -0.79 -47.56
N ASP A 227 -7.98 -1.91 -47.30
CA ASP A 227 -7.86 -3.04 -48.22
C ASP A 227 -9.08 -3.97 -48.21
N GLY A 228 -10.12 -3.62 -47.44
CA GLY A 228 -11.31 -4.43 -47.24
C GLY A 228 -11.16 -5.51 -46.17
N SER A 229 -10.03 -5.58 -45.45
CA SER A 229 -9.89 -6.54 -44.36
C SER A 229 -10.78 -6.21 -43.16
N LEU A 230 -11.19 -7.23 -42.41
CA LEU A 230 -12.23 -7.15 -41.38
C LEU A 230 -11.79 -7.85 -40.09
N TYR A 231 -12.03 -7.20 -38.95
CA TYR A 231 -11.90 -7.79 -37.61
C TYR A 231 -13.19 -7.63 -36.81
N ILE A 232 -13.73 -8.70 -36.24
CA ILE A 232 -14.97 -8.69 -35.44
C ILE A 232 -14.63 -9.05 -33.99
N GLY A 233 -15.21 -8.33 -33.04
CA GLY A 233 -15.04 -8.63 -31.61
C GLY A 233 -16.20 -8.16 -30.74
N TYR A 234 -16.25 -8.57 -29.47
CA TYR A 234 -17.15 -7.98 -28.47
C TYR A 234 -16.41 -7.46 -27.24
N SER A 235 -17.03 -6.53 -26.52
CA SER A 235 -16.53 -6.05 -25.22
C SER A 235 -17.65 -5.45 -24.36
N VAL A 236 -17.44 -5.42 -23.05
CA VAL A 236 -18.24 -4.64 -22.09
C VAL A 236 -17.92 -3.15 -22.25
N ASN A 237 -16.64 -2.83 -22.50
CA ASN A 237 -16.18 -1.47 -22.77
C ASN A 237 -15.56 -1.41 -24.16
N ILE A 238 -16.38 -1.12 -25.17
CA ILE A 238 -15.96 -1.12 -26.57
C ILE A 238 -14.98 0.02 -26.86
N VAL A 239 -15.23 1.22 -26.34
CA VAL A 239 -14.37 2.39 -26.60
C VAL A 239 -12.94 2.13 -26.12
N GLN A 240 -12.80 1.59 -24.91
CA GLN A 240 -11.49 1.22 -24.38
C GLN A 240 -10.86 0.08 -25.18
N ARG A 241 -11.65 -0.95 -25.56
CA ARG A 241 -11.15 -2.09 -26.32
C ARG A 241 -10.63 -1.67 -27.69
N VAL A 242 -11.38 -0.86 -28.43
CA VAL A 242 -10.97 -0.29 -29.72
C VAL A 242 -9.74 0.61 -29.52
N SER A 243 -9.72 1.48 -28.51
CA SER A 243 -8.53 2.28 -28.21
C SER A 243 -7.28 1.42 -27.93
N SER A 244 -7.43 0.27 -27.30
CA SER A 244 -6.31 -0.65 -27.05
C SER A 244 -5.80 -1.28 -28.34
N HIS A 245 -6.70 -1.67 -29.25
CA HIS A 245 -6.28 -2.14 -30.58
C HIS A 245 -5.49 -1.05 -31.33
N LEU A 246 -5.98 0.20 -31.32
CA LEU A 246 -5.35 1.35 -32.00
C LEU A 246 -3.97 1.74 -31.42
N LYS A 247 -3.71 1.48 -30.14
CA LYS A 247 -2.43 1.85 -29.48
C LYS A 247 -1.38 0.74 -29.49
N GLY A 248 -1.81 -0.51 -29.66
CA GLY A 248 -0.94 -1.67 -29.52
C GLY A 248 -1.72 -2.97 -29.41
N SER A 249 -2.39 -3.37 -30.49
CA SER A 249 -3.16 -4.61 -30.58
C SER A 249 -2.32 -5.85 -30.27
N SER A 250 -2.87 -6.78 -29.49
CA SER A 250 -2.29 -8.11 -29.27
C SER A 250 -2.53 -9.07 -30.44
N ASN A 251 -3.55 -8.79 -31.28
CA ASN A 251 -3.74 -9.51 -32.54
C ASN A 251 -2.71 -8.96 -33.54
N LYS A 252 -1.79 -9.85 -33.98
CA LYS A 252 -0.68 -9.53 -34.88
C LYS A 252 -1.14 -8.90 -36.19
N PHE A 253 -2.18 -9.44 -36.81
CA PHE A 253 -2.69 -8.94 -38.10
C PHE A 253 -3.32 -7.55 -37.97
N VAL A 254 -4.14 -7.35 -36.94
CA VAL A 254 -4.70 -6.03 -36.61
C VAL A 254 -3.59 -5.03 -36.29
N LYS A 255 -2.54 -5.46 -35.58
CA LYS A 255 -1.40 -4.62 -35.23
C LYS A 255 -0.61 -4.19 -36.48
N GLU A 256 -0.28 -5.13 -37.35
CA GLU A 256 0.45 -4.86 -38.61
C GLU A 256 -0.31 -3.85 -39.47
N LYS A 257 -1.64 -4.00 -39.59
CA LYS A 257 -2.48 -3.07 -40.33
C LYS A 257 -2.52 -1.66 -39.73
N ILE A 258 -2.56 -1.55 -38.41
CA ILE A 258 -2.53 -0.26 -37.71
C ILE A 258 -1.14 0.40 -37.81
N ASP A 259 -0.06 -0.38 -37.70
CA ASP A 259 1.32 0.11 -37.82
C ASP A 259 1.62 0.64 -39.25
N LEU A 260 0.89 0.15 -40.26
CA LEU A 260 0.94 0.63 -41.65
C LEU A 260 0.06 1.88 -41.92
N ASP A 261 -0.62 2.42 -40.91
CA ASP A 261 -1.56 3.55 -41.02
C ASP A 261 -2.70 3.32 -42.04
N GLU A 262 -3.10 2.05 -42.20
CA GLU A 262 -4.23 1.64 -43.03
C GLU A 262 -5.55 1.86 -42.27
N PHE A 263 -5.83 3.10 -41.83
CA PHE A 263 -6.95 3.44 -40.95
C PHE A 263 -8.35 3.13 -41.53
N VAL A 264 -9.30 2.89 -40.62
CA VAL A 264 -10.42 1.94 -40.71
C VAL A 264 -11.73 2.49 -40.17
N CYS A 265 -12.84 2.17 -40.86
CA CYS A 265 -14.19 2.40 -40.36
C CYS A 265 -14.49 1.50 -39.13
N ILE A 266 -15.01 2.10 -38.05
CA ILE A 266 -15.42 1.37 -36.85
C ILE A 266 -16.94 1.31 -36.82
N GLU A 267 -17.49 0.10 -36.87
CA GLU A 267 -18.92 -0.12 -36.73
C GLU A 267 -19.24 -0.76 -35.37
N TYR A 268 -20.32 -0.32 -34.75
CA TYR A 268 -20.83 -0.90 -33.51
C TYR A 268 -22.16 -1.57 -33.80
N GLY A 269 -22.41 -2.75 -33.23
CA GLY A 269 -23.74 -3.35 -33.27
C GLY A 269 -24.78 -2.46 -32.58
N ASP A 270 -26.07 -2.72 -32.75
CA ASP A 270 -27.09 -1.85 -32.15
C ASP A 270 -27.43 -2.26 -30.71
N GLN A 271 -27.39 -3.56 -30.42
CA GLN A 271 -27.87 -4.15 -29.17
C GLN A 271 -26.75 -4.53 -28.21
N TRP A 272 -27.07 -4.49 -26.92
CA TRP A 272 -26.26 -5.08 -25.84
C TRP A 272 -26.76 -6.51 -25.59
N LEU A 273 -25.84 -7.45 -25.46
CA LEU A 273 -26.10 -8.89 -25.44
C LEU A 273 -25.48 -9.51 -24.18
N SER A 274 -26.06 -10.60 -23.68
CA SER A 274 -25.43 -11.40 -22.63
C SER A 274 -24.10 -12.01 -23.10
N ALA A 275 -23.32 -12.54 -22.15
CA ALA A 275 -22.03 -13.13 -22.47
C ALA A 275 -22.11 -14.32 -23.44
N VAL A 276 -23.21 -15.08 -23.42
CA VAL A 276 -23.48 -16.25 -24.27
C VAL A 276 -23.96 -15.80 -25.65
N GLU A 277 -24.92 -14.88 -25.71
CA GLU A 277 -25.46 -14.35 -26.96
C GLU A 277 -24.40 -13.61 -27.79
N ALA A 278 -23.53 -12.83 -27.13
CA ALA A 278 -22.43 -12.15 -27.79
C ALA A 278 -21.40 -13.12 -28.40
N ASP A 279 -21.16 -14.27 -27.75
CA ASP A 279 -20.26 -15.31 -28.26
C ASP A 279 -20.85 -15.98 -29.50
N ALA A 280 -22.13 -16.35 -29.43
CA ALA A 280 -22.85 -16.94 -30.56
C ALA A 280 -22.90 -15.98 -31.77
N LEU A 281 -23.19 -14.70 -31.53
CA LEU A 281 -23.26 -13.70 -32.59
C LEU A 281 -21.88 -13.38 -33.20
N GLU A 282 -20.82 -13.30 -32.39
CA GLU A 282 -19.45 -13.11 -32.89
C GLU A 282 -19.03 -14.25 -33.83
N ARG A 283 -19.24 -15.50 -33.40
CA ARG A 283 -18.93 -16.68 -34.23
C ARG A 283 -19.68 -16.64 -35.55
N LYS A 284 -21.00 -16.42 -35.48
CA LYS A 284 -21.86 -16.31 -36.66
C LYS A 284 -21.34 -15.26 -37.65
N LEU A 285 -21.01 -14.06 -37.17
CA LEU A 285 -20.54 -12.97 -38.02
C LEU A 285 -19.15 -13.25 -38.63
N ILE A 286 -18.26 -13.95 -37.92
CA ILE A 286 -16.95 -14.35 -38.46
C ILE A 286 -17.13 -15.42 -39.53
N THR A 287 -17.98 -16.41 -39.30
CA THR A 287 -18.29 -17.45 -40.30
C THR A 287 -18.93 -16.84 -41.54
N GLU A 288 -19.90 -15.93 -41.38
CA GLU A 288 -20.48 -15.19 -42.51
C GLU A 288 -19.42 -14.40 -43.27
N ALA A 289 -18.53 -13.68 -42.57
CA ALA A 289 -17.45 -12.94 -43.22
C ALA A 289 -16.51 -13.85 -44.05
N ARG A 290 -16.20 -15.04 -43.55
CA ARG A 290 -15.35 -16.03 -44.27
C ARG A 290 -16.02 -16.65 -45.49
N LEU A 291 -17.36 -16.62 -45.59
CA LEU A 291 -18.08 -17.08 -46.78
C LEU A 291 -18.03 -16.06 -47.92
N TYR A 292 -18.01 -14.76 -47.60
CA TYR A 292 -18.10 -13.69 -48.59
C TYR A 292 -16.78 -12.98 -48.88
N LEU A 293 -15.77 -13.12 -48.01
CA LEU A 293 -14.45 -12.52 -48.17
C LEU A 293 -13.36 -13.59 -48.31
N PRO A 294 -12.32 -13.34 -49.11
CA PRO A 294 -11.09 -14.13 -49.07
C PRO A 294 -10.57 -14.27 -47.64
N GLU A 295 -10.13 -15.47 -47.27
CA GLU A 295 -9.70 -15.80 -45.89
C GLU A 295 -8.62 -14.84 -45.36
N GLN A 296 -7.73 -14.38 -46.23
CA GLN A 296 -6.65 -13.43 -45.92
C GLN A 296 -7.15 -12.05 -45.47
N LEU A 297 -8.39 -11.70 -45.81
CA LEU A 297 -9.02 -10.44 -45.41
C LEU A 297 -9.76 -10.56 -44.07
N VAL A 298 -9.98 -11.75 -43.52
CA VAL A 298 -10.59 -11.92 -42.20
C VAL A 298 -9.50 -12.02 -41.13
N LEU A 299 -9.29 -10.93 -40.38
CA LEU A 299 -8.18 -10.79 -39.42
C LEU A 299 -8.42 -11.56 -38.09
N ASN A 300 -9.61 -12.15 -37.92
CA ASN A 300 -9.91 -13.06 -36.82
C ASN A 300 -9.17 -14.40 -37.05
N ILE A 301 -8.19 -14.68 -36.19
CA ILE A 301 -7.36 -15.88 -36.26
C ILE A 301 -8.19 -17.16 -36.07
N LEU A 302 -9.18 -17.12 -35.19
CA LEU A 302 -10.09 -18.21 -34.89
C LEU A 302 -11.53 -17.78 -35.22
N ASP A 303 -12.43 -18.75 -35.37
CA ASP A 303 -13.87 -18.57 -35.63
C ASP A 303 -14.67 -17.91 -34.48
N GLY A 304 -13.99 -17.21 -33.55
CA GLY A 304 -14.57 -16.62 -32.35
C GLY A 304 -14.40 -17.47 -31.09
N GLY A 305 -14.75 -16.92 -29.93
CA GLY A 305 -14.82 -17.70 -28.68
C GLY A 305 -13.57 -17.74 -27.78
N GLN A 306 -12.54 -16.92 -28.04
CA GLN A 306 -11.48 -16.77 -27.03
C GLN A 306 -11.91 -15.80 -25.94
N ARG A 307 -12.38 -16.36 -24.82
CA ARG A 307 -12.17 -15.76 -23.50
C ARG A 307 -10.69 -15.37 -23.44
N GLY A 308 -10.41 -14.07 -23.28
CA GLY A 308 -9.06 -13.54 -23.06
C GLY A 308 -8.47 -14.01 -21.73
N SER A 309 -8.23 -15.32 -21.62
CA SER A 309 -7.45 -15.99 -20.62
C SER A 309 -6.56 -16.91 -21.41
N THR A 310 -5.25 -16.72 -21.33
CA THR A 310 -4.25 -17.74 -21.66
C THR A 310 -4.78 -19.12 -21.25
N GLU A 311 -4.66 -20.13 -22.11
CA GLU A 311 -5.01 -21.51 -21.74
C GLU A 311 -4.41 -21.81 -20.36
N LYS A 312 -5.27 -22.15 -19.39
CA LYS A 312 -4.80 -22.46 -18.05
C LYS A 312 -3.93 -23.72 -18.17
N HIS A 313 -2.62 -23.56 -18.01
CA HIS A 313 -1.66 -24.67 -18.00
C HIS A 313 -2.08 -25.78 -17.02
N TRP A 314 -2.71 -25.38 -15.91
CA TRP A 314 -3.24 -26.24 -14.87
C TRP A 314 -4.73 -26.48 -15.07
N VAL A 315 -5.05 -27.62 -15.70
CA VAL A 315 -6.39 -28.18 -15.84
C VAL A 315 -6.58 -29.37 -14.89
N TYR A 316 -7.82 -29.79 -14.64
CA TYR A 316 -8.16 -30.85 -13.66
C TYR A 316 -7.28 -32.09 -13.79
N GLY A 317 -7.18 -32.67 -15.00
CA GLY A 317 -6.41 -33.90 -15.23
C GLY A 317 -4.94 -33.74 -14.85
N LYS A 318 -4.29 -32.66 -15.29
CA LYS A 318 -2.90 -32.37 -14.93
C LYS A 318 -2.70 -32.12 -13.44
N CYS A 319 -3.65 -31.45 -12.78
CA CYS A 319 -3.59 -31.26 -11.33
C CYS A 319 -3.72 -32.58 -10.58
N LYS A 320 -4.58 -33.49 -11.07
CA LYS A 320 -4.78 -34.82 -10.49
C LYS A 320 -3.55 -35.72 -10.65
N GLU A 321 -2.98 -35.79 -11.84
CA GLU A 321 -1.73 -36.53 -12.10
C GLU A 321 -0.57 -36.03 -11.24
N GLU A 322 -0.48 -34.71 -11.07
CA GLU A 322 0.55 -34.11 -10.25
C GLU A 322 0.33 -34.36 -8.76
N ALA A 323 -0.92 -34.28 -8.28
CA ALA A 323 -1.28 -34.57 -6.89
C ALA A 323 -1.00 -36.03 -6.52
N LEU A 324 -1.19 -36.98 -7.44
CA LEU A 324 -0.89 -38.40 -7.21
C LEU A 324 0.58 -38.70 -6.88
N LYS A 325 1.50 -37.77 -7.17
CA LYS A 325 2.93 -37.90 -6.85
C LYS A 325 3.26 -37.66 -5.39
N PHE A 326 2.32 -37.12 -4.61
CA PHE A 326 2.55 -36.71 -3.22
C PHE A 326 1.62 -37.45 -2.27
N SER A 327 2.13 -37.74 -1.08
CA SER A 327 1.40 -38.46 -0.03
C SER A 327 0.62 -37.51 0.89
N THR A 328 1.03 -36.23 0.96
CA THR A 328 0.39 -35.22 1.81
C THR A 328 0.07 -33.93 1.05
N ARG A 329 -1.02 -33.26 1.46
CA ARG A 329 -1.44 -31.97 0.87
C ARG A 329 -0.37 -30.89 1.03
N THR A 330 0.40 -30.92 2.12
CA THR A 330 1.47 -29.94 2.41
C THR A 330 2.66 -30.10 1.46
N GLU A 331 3.05 -31.33 1.14
CA GLU A 331 4.11 -31.60 0.16
C GLU A 331 3.68 -31.20 -1.24
N PHE A 332 2.46 -31.56 -1.64
CA PHE A 332 1.88 -31.14 -2.91
C PHE A 332 1.87 -29.60 -3.07
N ALA A 333 1.47 -28.88 -2.01
CA ALA A 333 1.45 -27.42 -2.01
C ALA A 333 2.84 -26.78 -2.17
N ARG A 334 3.89 -27.40 -1.59
CA ARG A 334 5.25 -26.88 -1.63
C ARG A 334 5.97 -27.22 -2.94
N ALA A 335 5.79 -28.46 -3.41
CA ALA A 335 6.48 -28.95 -4.60
C ALA A 335 5.88 -28.37 -5.88
N THR A 336 4.55 -28.30 -5.97
CA THR A 336 3.87 -27.75 -7.16
C THR A 336 2.82 -26.69 -6.79
N PRO A 337 3.26 -25.49 -6.37
CA PRO A 337 2.36 -24.43 -5.89
C PRO A 337 1.32 -23.98 -6.92
N GLY A 338 1.67 -24.03 -8.22
CA GLY A 338 0.78 -23.64 -9.32
C GLY A 338 -0.41 -24.60 -9.50
N ALA A 339 -0.16 -25.91 -9.42
CA ALA A 339 -1.20 -26.94 -9.48
C ALA A 339 -2.10 -26.89 -8.24
N TYR A 340 -1.50 -26.79 -7.06
CA TYR A 340 -2.22 -26.66 -5.78
C TYR A 340 -3.13 -25.44 -5.75
N LYS A 341 -2.61 -24.27 -6.16
CA LYS A 341 -3.40 -23.03 -6.23
C LYS A 341 -4.55 -23.14 -7.25
N SER A 342 -4.29 -23.74 -8.41
CA SER A 342 -5.33 -23.95 -9.42
C SER A 342 -6.41 -24.91 -8.91
N ALA A 343 -6.05 -25.94 -8.16
CA ALA A 343 -7.01 -26.84 -7.52
C ALA A 343 -7.87 -26.14 -6.47
N ILE A 344 -7.32 -25.19 -5.71
CA ILE A 344 -8.10 -24.34 -4.77
C ILE A 344 -9.07 -23.44 -5.54
N GLU A 345 -8.58 -22.68 -6.52
CA GLU A 345 -9.39 -21.69 -7.25
C GLU A 345 -10.55 -22.31 -8.04
N ASN A 346 -10.46 -23.59 -8.38
CA ASN A 346 -11.50 -24.32 -9.10
C ASN A 346 -12.20 -25.40 -8.23
N ASN A 347 -11.98 -25.42 -6.90
CA ASN A 347 -12.56 -26.39 -5.95
C ASN A 347 -12.29 -27.87 -6.27
N TRP A 348 -11.14 -28.20 -6.87
CA TRP A 348 -10.72 -29.57 -7.16
C TRP A 348 -9.89 -30.22 -6.05
N LEU A 349 -9.44 -29.43 -5.08
CA LEU A 349 -8.41 -29.85 -4.13
C LEU A 349 -8.81 -31.11 -3.34
N ASP A 350 -10.06 -31.19 -2.87
CA ASP A 350 -10.53 -32.33 -2.08
C ASP A 350 -10.61 -33.62 -2.89
N GLU A 351 -11.04 -33.53 -4.15
CA GLU A 351 -11.10 -34.69 -5.03
C GLU A 351 -9.72 -35.19 -5.44
N ILE A 352 -8.83 -34.29 -5.87
CA ILE A 352 -7.49 -34.68 -6.35
C ILE A 352 -6.54 -35.06 -5.22
N CYS A 353 -6.83 -34.65 -3.99
CA CYS A 353 -6.06 -35.01 -2.79
C CYS A 353 -6.83 -35.99 -1.89
N SER A 354 -7.82 -36.72 -2.42
CA SER A 354 -8.60 -37.71 -1.66
C SER A 354 -7.78 -38.92 -1.22
N HIS A 355 -6.71 -39.23 -1.95
CA HIS A 355 -5.75 -40.29 -1.63
C HIS A 355 -4.66 -39.85 -0.63
N MET A 356 -4.63 -38.56 -0.25
CA MET A 356 -3.63 -38.03 0.67
C MET A 356 -4.16 -38.10 2.11
N ASP A 357 -3.33 -38.59 3.02
CA ASP A 357 -3.69 -38.64 4.44
C ASP A 357 -3.90 -37.23 4.99
N SER A 358 -5.09 -36.99 5.55
CA SER A 358 -5.39 -35.77 6.28
C SER A 358 -4.73 -35.86 7.65
N ILE A 359 -3.74 -35.00 7.90
CA ILE A 359 -3.15 -34.79 9.25
C ILE A 359 -4.14 -33.99 10.14
N VAL A 360 -5.31 -33.61 9.63
CA VAL A 360 -6.32 -32.90 10.40
C VAL A 360 -7.01 -33.90 11.32
N ASN A 361 -6.64 -33.84 12.59
CA ASN A 361 -7.32 -34.55 13.66
C ASN A 361 -8.83 -34.26 13.61
N PRO A 362 -9.69 -35.29 13.65
CA PRO A 362 -11.14 -35.12 13.54
C PRO A 362 -11.71 -34.21 14.64
N TYR A 363 -12.90 -33.64 14.40
CA TYR A 363 -13.56 -32.77 15.37
C TYR A 363 -13.69 -33.47 16.73
N GLY A 364 -13.23 -32.81 17.81
CA GLY A 364 -13.23 -33.37 19.16
C GLY A 364 -12.03 -34.26 19.51
N TYR A 365 -11.06 -34.45 18.60
CA TYR A 365 -9.86 -35.25 18.88
C TYR A 365 -9.03 -34.73 20.07
N TRP A 366 -8.96 -33.42 20.26
CA TRP A 366 -8.27 -32.80 21.40
C TRP A 366 -9.22 -32.65 22.59
N THR A 367 -9.15 -33.64 23.47
CA THR A 367 -9.75 -33.63 24.81
C THR A 367 -8.75 -33.07 25.83
N ILE A 368 -9.20 -32.76 27.04
CA ILE A 368 -8.34 -32.18 28.07
C ILE A 368 -7.27 -33.17 28.50
N GLU A 369 -7.61 -34.46 28.60
CA GLU A 369 -6.72 -35.57 28.97
C GLU A 369 -5.63 -35.76 27.91
N ARG A 370 -5.99 -35.71 26.62
CA ARG A 370 -5.01 -35.80 25.53
C ARG A 370 -4.09 -34.59 25.48
N CYS A 371 -4.60 -33.40 25.78
CA CYS A 371 -3.77 -32.22 25.86
C CYS A 371 -2.82 -32.28 27.07
N GLU A 372 -3.26 -32.85 28.19
CA GLU A 372 -2.46 -33.08 29.40
C GLU A 372 -1.35 -34.13 29.16
N GLU A 373 -1.67 -35.30 28.62
CA GLU A 373 -0.70 -36.33 28.24
C GLU A 373 0.38 -35.78 27.28
N GLU A 374 -0.05 -34.94 26.33
CA GLU A 374 0.85 -34.33 25.37
C GLU A 374 1.71 -33.22 26.02
N ALA A 375 1.13 -32.42 26.92
CA ALA A 375 1.83 -31.38 27.67
C ALA A 375 2.86 -31.96 28.64
N LEU A 376 2.61 -33.15 29.23
CA LEU A 376 3.56 -33.84 30.12
C LEU A 376 4.88 -34.22 29.43
N LYS A 377 4.92 -34.27 28.09
CA LYS A 377 6.16 -34.51 27.32
C LYS A 377 7.13 -33.33 27.35
N TYR A 378 6.71 -32.16 27.82
CA TYR A 378 7.47 -30.92 27.75
C TYR A 378 7.64 -30.27 29.13
N ASN A 379 8.80 -29.67 29.36
CA ASN A 379 9.15 -29.05 30.64
C ASN A 379 8.82 -27.54 30.70
N THR A 380 8.63 -26.88 29.56
CA THR A 380 8.30 -25.46 29.47
C THR A 380 7.15 -25.21 28.50
N ARG A 381 6.34 -24.17 28.75
CA ARG A 381 5.23 -23.79 27.85
C ARG A 381 5.72 -23.46 26.43
N THR A 382 6.92 -22.89 26.31
CA THR A 382 7.52 -22.58 25.01
C THR A 382 7.92 -23.83 24.23
N ASP A 383 8.44 -24.85 24.91
CA ASP A 383 8.78 -26.12 24.26
C ASP A 383 7.53 -26.90 23.88
N PHE A 384 6.49 -26.86 24.72
CA PHE A 384 5.18 -27.42 24.40
C PHE A 384 4.55 -26.76 23.18
N GLN A 385 4.56 -25.43 23.12
CA GLN A 385 4.04 -24.68 21.97
C GLN A 385 4.75 -25.04 20.66
N LYS A 386 6.07 -25.26 20.70
CA LYS A 386 6.87 -25.58 19.52
C LYS A 386 6.78 -27.05 19.13
N GLY A 387 6.75 -27.94 20.12
CA GLY A 387 6.76 -29.39 19.93
C GLY A 387 5.40 -29.96 19.58
N SER A 388 4.32 -29.41 20.14
CA SER A 388 2.95 -29.86 19.87
C SER A 388 1.99 -28.66 19.69
N PRO A 389 2.13 -27.90 18.59
CA PRO A 389 1.37 -26.66 18.37
C PRO A 389 -0.15 -26.88 18.27
N ALA A 390 -0.58 -28.02 17.73
CA ALA A 390 -2.01 -28.35 17.62
C ALA A 390 -2.66 -28.59 18.99
N SER A 391 -1.98 -29.33 19.88
CA SER A 391 -2.40 -29.55 21.27
C SER A 391 -2.39 -28.25 22.06
N TYR A 392 -1.32 -27.46 21.95
CA TYR A 392 -1.21 -26.15 22.60
C TYR A 392 -2.34 -25.20 22.19
N THR A 393 -2.65 -25.13 20.89
CA THR A 393 -3.71 -24.24 20.37
C THR A 393 -5.08 -24.70 20.86
N ALA A 394 -5.38 -26.01 20.79
CA ALA A 394 -6.64 -26.56 21.29
C ALA A 394 -6.83 -26.29 22.79
N ALA A 395 -5.77 -26.43 23.59
CA ALA A 395 -5.79 -26.10 25.01
C ALA A 395 -5.95 -24.60 25.26
N HIS A 396 -5.33 -23.74 24.45
CA HIS A 396 -5.44 -22.28 24.57
C HIS A 396 -6.86 -21.81 24.28
N ASP A 397 -7.43 -22.25 23.15
CA ASP A 397 -8.76 -21.83 22.70
C ASP A 397 -9.88 -22.31 23.64
N LYS A 398 -9.64 -23.40 24.36
CA LYS A 398 -10.56 -23.94 25.39
C LYS A 398 -10.21 -23.53 26.82
N ASN A 399 -9.24 -22.61 27.01
CA ASN A 399 -8.76 -22.14 28.32
C ASN A 399 -8.23 -23.25 29.27
N TRP A 400 -7.69 -24.34 28.72
CA TRP A 400 -7.09 -25.45 29.49
C TRP A 400 -5.60 -25.26 29.79
N ILE A 401 -4.94 -24.28 29.16
CA ILE A 401 -3.48 -24.07 29.26
C ILE A 401 -2.98 -23.98 30.70
N ASP A 402 -3.66 -23.25 31.58
CA ASP A 402 -3.19 -23.09 32.96
C ASP A 402 -3.34 -24.38 33.77
N LEU A 403 -4.31 -25.23 33.42
CA LEU A 403 -4.50 -26.54 34.03
C LEU A 403 -3.45 -27.55 33.55
N ILE A 404 -3.32 -27.72 32.22
CA ILE A 404 -2.45 -28.75 31.64
C ILE A 404 -0.96 -28.39 31.67
N CYS A 405 -0.61 -27.10 31.85
CA CYS A 405 0.77 -26.64 31.94
C CYS A 405 1.16 -26.28 33.38
N GLY A 406 0.44 -26.78 34.39
CA GLY A 406 0.73 -26.55 35.81
C GLY A 406 2.08 -27.11 36.26
N HIS A 407 2.54 -28.20 35.63
CA HIS A 407 3.86 -28.82 35.89
C HIS A 407 5.03 -28.10 35.20
N MET A 408 4.75 -27.19 34.27
CA MET A 408 5.78 -26.55 33.46
C MET A 408 6.44 -25.39 34.19
N GLN A 409 7.77 -25.35 34.16
CA GLN A 409 8.51 -24.27 34.80
C GLN A 409 8.31 -22.95 34.04
N PHE A 410 7.86 -21.91 34.75
CA PHE A 410 7.82 -20.57 34.23
C PHE A 410 9.24 -19.98 34.24
N ILE A 411 9.96 -20.10 33.13
CA ILE A 411 11.20 -19.35 32.95
C ILE A 411 10.83 -17.87 32.74
N LYS A 412 10.74 -17.10 33.83
CA LYS A 412 10.88 -15.64 33.73
C LYS A 412 12.23 -15.41 33.04
N HIS A 413 12.23 -14.97 31.78
CA HIS A 413 13.41 -14.26 31.27
C HIS A 413 13.77 -13.21 32.33
N GLN A 414 15.03 -13.15 32.77
CA GLN A 414 15.52 -12.14 33.71
C GLN A 414 15.24 -10.75 33.12
N LYS A 415 14.06 -10.22 33.47
CA LYS A 415 13.59 -8.89 33.13
C LYS A 415 14.46 -7.97 33.98
N GLY A 416 15.50 -7.40 33.38
CA GLY A 416 16.43 -6.51 34.08
C GLY A 416 17.89 -6.64 33.69
N THR A 417 18.33 -7.67 32.94
CA THR A 417 19.77 -7.84 32.62
C THR A 417 20.35 -6.59 31.95
N TRP A 418 19.58 -5.91 31.10
CA TRP A 418 20.00 -4.68 30.41
C TRP A 418 19.58 -3.38 31.12
N GLU A 419 19.01 -3.45 32.31
CA GLU A 419 18.68 -2.27 33.14
C GLU A 419 19.86 -1.83 34.02
N PHE A 420 20.98 -2.57 33.96
CA PHE A 420 22.21 -2.24 34.67
C PHE A 420 23.28 -1.73 33.70
N PHE A 421 23.99 -0.67 34.11
CA PHE A 421 25.07 -0.06 33.34
C PHE A 421 26.19 -1.07 33.02
N GLU A 422 26.64 -1.84 34.01
CA GLU A 422 27.75 -2.79 33.86
C GLU A 422 27.42 -3.92 32.89
N ALA A 423 26.22 -4.48 32.96
CA ALA A 423 25.80 -5.52 32.01
C ALA A 423 25.79 -5.00 30.56
N CYS A 424 25.32 -3.77 30.33
CA CYS A 424 25.40 -3.14 29.02
C CYS A 424 26.85 -2.85 28.58
N ARG A 425 27.73 -2.52 29.54
CA ARG A 425 29.15 -2.23 29.31
C ARG A 425 29.94 -3.48 28.93
N GLU A 426 29.80 -4.56 29.69
CA GLU A 426 30.44 -5.85 29.39
C GLU A 426 30.00 -6.39 28.03
N GLU A 427 28.72 -6.27 27.71
CA GLU A 427 28.19 -6.68 26.41
C GLU A 427 28.72 -5.79 25.28
N ALA A 428 28.85 -4.48 25.49
CA ALA A 428 29.43 -3.56 24.53
C ALA A 428 30.93 -3.84 24.27
N LEU A 429 31.70 -4.31 25.26
CA LEU A 429 33.12 -4.66 25.09
C LEU A 429 33.35 -5.78 24.05
N LYS A 430 32.34 -6.62 23.78
CA LYS A 430 32.41 -7.69 22.76
C LYS A 430 32.47 -7.15 21.33
N TYR A 431 32.19 -5.86 21.10
CA TYR A 431 32.06 -5.27 19.77
C TYR A 431 33.09 -4.16 19.54
N LYS A 432 33.63 -4.10 18.32
CA LYS A 432 34.63 -3.08 17.92
C LYS A 432 34.02 -1.76 17.47
N THR A 433 32.78 -1.77 16.98
CA THR A 433 32.08 -0.57 16.48
C THR A 433 30.64 -0.48 17.03
N ARG A 434 30.12 0.74 17.18
CA ARG A 434 28.74 0.98 17.62
C ARG A 434 27.71 0.30 16.70
N ALA A 435 27.99 0.26 15.39
CA ALA A 435 27.12 -0.39 14.41
C ALA A 435 27.08 -1.92 14.58
N SER A 436 28.21 -2.55 14.87
CA SER A 436 28.25 -3.99 15.19
C SER A 436 27.53 -4.30 16.51
N PHE A 437 27.69 -3.45 17.52
CA PHE A 437 26.99 -3.59 18.81
C PHE A 437 25.48 -3.49 18.66
N GLN A 438 24.99 -2.50 17.91
CA GLN A 438 23.55 -2.34 17.64
C GLN A 438 22.94 -3.56 16.95
N LYS A 439 23.67 -4.19 16.03
CA LYS A 439 23.18 -5.36 15.29
C LYS A 439 23.25 -6.63 16.12
N GLY A 440 24.34 -6.84 16.85
CA GLY A 440 24.62 -8.05 17.62
C GLY A 440 23.87 -8.13 18.94
N SER A 441 23.68 -7.00 19.64
CA SER A 441 23.02 -6.96 20.94
C SER A 441 22.00 -5.83 21.03
N LYS A 442 20.88 -6.03 20.33
CA LYS A 442 19.80 -5.03 20.21
C LYS A 442 19.19 -4.63 21.56
N GLY A 443 19.11 -5.57 22.51
CA GLY A 443 18.58 -5.35 23.85
C GLY A 443 19.45 -4.39 24.65
N ALA A 444 20.73 -4.73 24.83
CA ALA A 444 21.72 -3.91 25.50
C ALA A 444 21.86 -2.51 24.86
N TYR A 445 21.93 -2.44 23.52
CA TYR A 445 22.01 -1.16 22.81
C TYR A 445 20.78 -0.26 23.05
N ARG A 446 19.57 -0.83 23.05
CA ARG A 446 18.33 -0.07 23.30
C ARG A 446 18.28 0.46 24.72
N SER A 447 18.66 -0.34 25.71
CA SER A 447 18.71 0.11 27.10
C SER A 447 19.76 1.18 27.33
N ALA A 448 20.98 0.98 26.82
CA ALA A 448 22.04 1.99 26.88
C ALA A 448 21.61 3.31 26.24
N ARG A 449 20.82 3.26 25.16
CA ARG A 449 20.25 4.46 24.54
C ARG A 449 19.16 5.09 25.41
N LYS A 450 18.27 4.28 26.00
CA LYS A 450 17.18 4.74 26.86
C LYS A 450 17.70 5.50 28.08
N TYR A 451 18.77 5.00 28.69
CA TYR A 451 19.37 5.57 29.90
C TYR A 451 20.57 6.51 29.63
N GLY A 452 20.88 6.80 28.36
CA GLY A 452 21.96 7.74 27.99
C GLY A 452 23.39 7.22 28.20
N TRP A 453 23.59 5.92 28.37
CA TRP A 453 24.90 5.30 28.63
C TRP A 453 25.75 5.04 27.39
N LEU A 454 25.18 5.19 26.19
CA LEU A 454 25.85 4.83 24.93
C LEU A 454 27.25 5.43 24.78
N ASP A 455 27.46 6.68 25.18
CA ASP A 455 28.77 7.32 25.02
C ASP A 455 29.81 6.78 26.01
N ALA A 456 29.39 6.46 27.24
CA ALA A 456 30.26 5.87 28.23
C ALA A 456 30.63 4.41 27.88
N ILE A 457 29.64 3.57 27.54
CA ILE A 457 29.87 2.14 27.27
C ILE A 457 30.50 1.87 25.90
N CYS A 458 30.39 2.81 24.96
CA CYS A 458 30.99 2.69 23.62
C CYS A 458 32.18 3.64 23.44
N SER A 459 32.82 4.06 24.53
CA SER A 459 34.01 4.93 24.52
C SER A 459 35.23 4.24 23.90
N HIS A 460 35.36 2.91 24.06
CA HIS A 460 36.40 2.09 23.44
C HIS A 460 36.17 1.83 21.95
N MET A 461 34.96 2.08 21.45
CA MET A 461 34.63 1.85 20.04
C MET A 461 35.04 3.05 19.22
N THR A 462 35.98 2.85 18.29
CA THR A 462 36.40 3.91 17.37
C THR A 462 35.20 4.40 16.57
N SER A 463 34.84 5.66 16.81
CA SER A 463 33.85 6.34 15.99
C SER A 463 34.53 6.66 14.66
N ARG A 464 33.84 6.36 13.54
CA ARG A 464 34.23 6.93 12.24
C ARG A 464 33.81 8.41 12.17
N GLN A 465 33.88 9.13 13.29
CA GLN A 465 33.53 10.54 13.35
C GLN A 465 34.78 11.33 13.02
N VAL A 466 34.77 11.88 11.82
CA VAL A 466 35.63 13.01 11.44
C VAL A 466 35.38 14.10 12.50
N LYS A 467 36.45 14.60 13.16
CA LYS A 467 36.35 15.62 14.21
C LYS A 467 35.46 16.78 13.75
N GLU A 468 34.63 17.29 14.64
CA GLU A 468 33.78 18.45 14.36
C GLU A 468 34.64 19.62 13.87
N GLY A 469 34.23 20.27 12.78
CA GLY A 469 35.01 21.34 12.14
C GLY A 469 36.03 20.91 11.08
N THR A 470 36.33 19.62 10.90
CA THR A 470 37.35 19.16 9.93
C THR A 470 37.09 19.65 8.49
N TRP A 471 35.82 19.69 8.07
CA TRP A 471 35.43 20.16 6.72
C TRP A 471 35.18 21.67 6.64
N GLN A 472 35.42 22.42 7.72
CA GLN A 472 35.39 23.89 7.70
C GLN A 472 36.73 24.49 7.25
N VAL A 473 37.73 23.65 6.97
CA VAL A 473 39.04 24.05 6.42
C VAL A 473 39.11 23.63 4.96
N LYS A 474 39.32 24.60 4.06
CA LYS A 474 39.38 24.37 2.60
C LYS A 474 40.45 23.35 2.20
N GLU A 475 41.62 23.41 2.83
CA GLU A 475 42.74 22.50 2.55
C GLU A 475 42.38 21.03 2.85
N ASN A 476 41.63 20.77 3.93
CA ASN A 476 41.17 19.42 4.25
C ASN A 476 40.21 18.88 3.19
N CYS A 477 39.33 19.73 2.67
CA CYS A 477 38.47 19.36 1.55
C CYS A 477 39.26 19.09 0.27
N LEU A 478 40.34 19.85 0.01
CA LEU A 478 41.23 19.65 -1.14
C LEU A 478 41.98 18.32 -1.06
N LEU A 479 42.62 18.04 0.07
CA LEU A 479 43.33 16.78 0.32
C LEU A 479 42.39 15.57 0.21
N GLU A 480 41.16 15.70 0.70
CA GLU A 480 40.16 14.66 0.58
C GLU A 480 39.67 14.47 -0.87
N ALA A 481 39.42 15.56 -1.60
CA ALA A 481 39.01 15.50 -2.99
C ALA A 481 40.07 14.88 -3.92
N ARG A 482 41.37 15.03 -3.62
CA ARG A 482 42.48 14.41 -4.36
C ARG A 482 42.47 12.87 -4.32
N LYS A 483 41.74 12.25 -3.39
CA LYS A 483 41.58 10.78 -3.31
C LYS A 483 40.67 10.21 -4.39
N TYR A 484 39.98 11.06 -5.14
CA TYR A 484 38.97 10.66 -6.11
C TYR A 484 39.34 11.18 -7.50
N GLU A 485 38.92 10.45 -8.54
CA GLU A 485 39.04 10.88 -9.94
C GLU A 485 37.74 11.55 -10.44
N TYR A 486 36.58 11.12 -9.92
CA TYR A 486 35.26 11.58 -10.37
C TYR A 486 34.46 12.30 -9.28
N ILE A 487 33.74 13.36 -9.64
CA ILE A 487 32.89 14.15 -8.73
C ILE A 487 31.82 13.28 -8.05
N SER A 488 31.24 12.31 -8.77
CA SER A 488 30.23 11.40 -8.23
C SER A 488 30.76 10.51 -7.10
N ASP A 489 32.05 10.18 -7.17
CA ASP A 489 32.68 9.24 -6.24
C ASP A 489 33.12 10.00 -4.97
N PHE A 490 33.61 11.23 -5.14
CA PHE A 490 33.83 12.18 -4.04
C PHE A 490 32.53 12.48 -3.27
N MET A 491 31.41 12.73 -3.98
CA MET A 491 30.11 13.01 -3.35
C MET A 491 29.59 11.86 -2.49
N ARG A 492 29.72 10.62 -2.97
CA ARG A 492 29.16 9.43 -2.33
C ARG A 492 30.02 8.94 -1.17
N SER A 493 31.34 8.95 -1.34
CA SER A 493 32.29 8.43 -0.35
C SER A 493 32.63 9.47 0.72
N SER A 494 32.77 10.73 0.33
CA SER A 494 33.14 11.86 1.22
C SER A 494 32.12 13.00 1.13
N GLY A 495 30.85 12.63 1.30
CA GLY A 495 29.71 13.55 1.19
C GLY A 495 29.72 14.73 2.18
N GLY A 496 30.41 14.59 3.32
CA GLY A 496 30.63 15.69 4.28
C GLY A 496 31.51 16.79 3.70
N ALA A 497 32.67 16.43 3.17
CA ALA A 497 33.59 17.33 2.49
C ALA A 497 32.94 17.97 1.25
N TYR A 498 32.28 17.16 0.41
CA TYR A 498 31.57 17.65 -0.78
C TYR A 498 30.52 18.73 -0.45
N LYS A 499 29.72 18.51 0.60
CA LYS A 499 28.70 19.48 1.04
C LYS A 499 29.34 20.76 1.59
N ALA A 500 30.46 20.66 2.29
CA ALA A 500 31.20 21.82 2.77
C ALA A 500 31.74 22.68 1.62
N CYS A 501 32.31 22.05 0.58
CA CYS A 501 32.74 22.76 -0.63
C CYS A 501 31.59 23.52 -1.30
N LYS A 502 30.39 22.93 -1.37
CA LYS A 502 29.21 23.59 -1.93
C LYS A 502 28.71 24.74 -1.06
N ARG A 503 28.71 24.58 0.26
CA ARG A 503 28.22 25.59 1.21
C ARG A 503 29.12 26.82 1.26
N ASN A 504 30.44 26.61 1.20
CA ASN A 504 31.44 27.67 1.34
C ASN A 504 31.96 28.20 -0.01
N GLY A 505 31.37 27.77 -1.14
CA GLY A 505 31.78 28.22 -2.48
C GLY A 505 33.12 27.66 -2.99
N TRP A 506 33.76 26.71 -2.29
CA TRP A 506 35.06 26.13 -2.69
C TRP A 506 34.97 25.06 -3.78
N PHE A 507 33.77 24.79 -4.28
CA PHE A 507 33.52 23.67 -5.17
C PHE A 507 34.37 23.71 -6.45
N ASP A 508 34.47 24.86 -7.10
CA ASP A 508 35.18 24.97 -8.37
C ASP A 508 36.70 24.81 -8.19
N GLU A 509 37.25 25.33 -7.08
CA GLU A 509 38.67 25.21 -6.77
C GLU A 509 39.05 23.79 -6.32
N VAL A 510 38.28 23.21 -5.37
CA VAL A 510 38.55 21.90 -4.78
C VAL A 510 38.24 20.74 -5.74
N CYS A 511 37.29 20.92 -6.65
CA CYS A 511 36.87 19.86 -7.58
C CYS A 511 37.32 20.13 -9.03
N SER A 512 38.22 21.09 -9.26
CA SER A 512 38.74 21.43 -10.60
C SER A 512 39.40 20.24 -11.31
N HIS A 513 40.11 19.38 -10.56
CA HIS A 513 40.76 18.18 -11.10
C HIS A 513 39.82 16.97 -11.26
N LEU A 514 38.57 17.06 -10.79
CA LEU A 514 37.64 15.93 -10.78
C LEU A 514 36.81 15.86 -12.07
N LYS A 515 36.81 14.69 -12.71
CA LYS A 515 36.03 14.41 -13.92
C LYS A 515 34.54 14.24 -13.60
N ARG A 516 33.66 14.62 -14.55
CA ARG A 516 32.21 14.37 -14.46
C ARG A 516 31.83 13.16 -15.30
N LYS A 517 31.14 12.18 -14.71
CA LYS A 517 30.55 11.04 -15.44
C LYS A 517 29.34 11.43 -16.29
N SER A 518 28.72 12.58 -16.02
CA SER A 518 27.53 13.07 -16.74
C SER A 518 27.80 14.43 -17.41
N LYS A 519 27.18 14.66 -18.57
CA LYS A 519 27.23 15.93 -19.29
C LYS A 519 26.58 17.03 -18.44
N VAL A 520 27.13 18.25 -18.49
CA VAL A 520 26.67 19.38 -17.67
C VAL A 520 25.20 19.76 -17.98
N ASN A 521 24.48 20.30 -16.99
CA ASN A 521 23.14 20.84 -17.22
C ASN A 521 23.22 21.95 -18.28
N GLY A 522 22.37 21.87 -19.31
CA GLY A 522 22.42 22.78 -20.46
C GLY A 522 23.36 22.36 -21.59
N TYR A 523 24.07 21.24 -21.47
CA TYR A 523 24.91 20.71 -22.56
C TYR A 523 24.12 20.47 -23.85
N TRP A 524 22.88 19.98 -23.76
CA TRP A 524 22.03 19.71 -24.91
C TRP A 524 21.38 20.99 -25.43
N THR A 525 22.17 21.81 -26.12
CA THR A 525 21.70 22.90 -26.98
C THR A 525 21.16 22.35 -28.30
N LYS A 526 20.48 23.18 -29.08
CA LYS A 526 19.95 22.79 -30.40
C LYS A 526 21.07 22.28 -31.31
N GLU A 527 22.20 22.96 -31.32
CA GLU A 527 23.39 22.62 -32.11
C GLU A 527 23.99 21.27 -31.67
N ASN A 528 24.10 21.04 -30.35
CA ASN A 528 24.65 19.81 -29.80
C ASN A 528 23.70 18.62 -30.04
N CYS A 529 22.39 18.83 -29.96
CA CYS A 529 21.41 17.82 -30.34
C CYS A 529 21.49 17.51 -31.84
N LEU A 530 21.65 18.51 -32.71
CA LEU A 530 21.81 18.34 -34.16
C LEU A 530 23.08 17.58 -34.52
N ALA A 531 24.21 17.95 -33.93
CA ALA A 531 25.49 17.28 -34.15
C ALA A 531 25.46 15.81 -33.70
N GLU A 532 24.77 15.52 -32.59
CA GLU A 532 24.60 14.15 -32.10
C GLU A 532 23.61 13.36 -32.98
N ALA A 533 22.51 13.96 -33.43
CA ALA A 533 21.52 13.33 -34.30
C ALA A 533 22.10 12.90 -35.66
N LYS A 534 23.04 13.67 -36.23
CA LYS A 534 23.74 13.35 -37.47
C LYS A 534 24.52 12.02 -37.45
N LYS A 535 24.85 11.50 -36.26
CA LYS A 535 25.55 10.21 -36.11
C LYS A 535 24.65 9.01 -36.36
N TYR A 536 23.33 9.20 -36.35
CA TYR A 536 22.33 8.13 -36.44
C TYR A 536 21.54 8.23 -37.73
N LYS A 537 21.00 7.10 -38.20
CA LYS A 537 20.30 7.01 -39.49
C LYS A 537 18.87 7.51 -39.43
N ASN A 538 18.24 7.44 -38.26
CA ASN A 538 16.85 7.87 -38.06
C ASN A 538 16.57 8.21 -36.59
N ALA A 539 15.39 8.79 -36.35
CA ALA A 539 14.93 9.22 -35.04
C ALA A 539 14.86 8.09 -33.99
N SER A 540 14.53 6.86 -34.41
CA SER A 540 14.44 5.70 -33.52
C SER A 540 15.82 5.24 -33.03
N GLU A 541 16.80 5.21 -33.94
CA GLU A 541 18.20 4.89 -33.61
C GLU A 541 18.83 6.00 -32.74
N PHE A 542 18.49 7.26 -33.00
CA PHE A 542 18.87 8.40 -32.17
C PHE A 542 18.28 8.31 -30.76
N GLN A 543 17.01 7.91 -30.62
CA GLN A 543 16.36 7.72 -29.33
C GLN A 543 17.00 6.58 -28.52
N LYS A 544 17.29 5.45 -29.17
CA LYS A 544 17.86 4.27 -28.52
C LYS A 544 19.29 4.50 -28.02
N ASN A 545 20.12 5.16 -28.82
CA ASN A 545 21.55 5.30 -28.54
C ASN A 545 21.92 6.63 -27.87
N ALA A 546 21.12 7.69 -28.05
CA ALA A 546 21.34 9.01 -27.47
C ALA A 546 20.06 9.58 -26.84
N GLY A 547 19.36 8.77 -26.03
CA GLY A 547 18.08 9.14 -25.42
C GLY A 547 18.08 10.45 -24.62
N SER A 548 19.22 10.83 -24.03
CA SER A 548 19.36 12.13 -23.34
C SER A 548 19.25 13.32 -24.29
N ALA A 549 19.89 13.22 -25.47
CA ALA A 549 19.85 14.23 -26.52
C ALA A 549 18.47 14.26 -27.20
N TYR A 550 17.91 13.09 -27.48
CA TYR A 550 16.58 12.93 -28.06
C TYR A 550 15.50 13.56 -27.18
N ASN A 551 15.50 13.26 -25.87
CA ASN A 551 14.54 13.83 -24.92
C ASN A 551 14.68 15.36 -24.78
N SER A 552 15.90 15.89 -24.88
CA SER A 552 16.12 17.34 -24.89
C SER A 552 15.55 17.98 -26.16
N ALA A 553 15.80 17.38 -27.32
CA ALA A 553 15.24 17.82 -28.60
C ALA A 553 13.70 17.74 -28.63
N GLN A 554 13.11 16.70 -28.05
CA GLN A 554 11.65 16.54 -27.95
C GLN A 554 11.02 17.65 -27.08
N ARG A 555 11.60 17.90 -25.90
CA ARG A 555 11.07 18.89 -24.95
C ARG A 555 11.05 20.31 -25.50
N HIS A 556 12.02 20.64 -26.35
CA HIS A 556 12.16 21.97 -26.97
C HIS A 556 11.63 22.04 -28.41
N GLY A 557 11.03 20.95 -28.92
CA GLY A 557 10.42 20.92 -30.26
C GLY A 557 11.40 20.85 -31.43
N TRP A 558 12.68 20.55 -31.20
CA TRP A 558 13.72 20.53 -32.23
C TRP A 558 13.71 19.28 -33.12
N LEU A 559 12.92 18.26 -32.80
CA LEU A 559 12.91 16.98 -33.54
C LEU A 559 12.61 17.14 -35.04
N LYS A 560 11.76 18.11 -35.41
CA LYS A 560 11.41 18.38 -36.82
C LYS A 560 12.56 18.96 -37.63
N GLU A 561 13.55 19.54 -36.96
CA GLU A 561 14.70 20.20 -37.57
C GLU A 561 15.95 19.29 -37.59
N MET A 562 15.85 18.07 -37.04
CA MET A 562 16.96 17.13 -36.96
C MET A 562 17.23 16.49 -38.32
N ILE A 563 18.50 16.53 -38.74
CA ILE A 563 19.00 15.87 -39.95
C ILE A 563 19.76 14.62 -39.53
N TYR A 564 19.36 13.47 -40.05
CA TYR A 564 19.97 12.16 -39.81
C TYR A 564 20.93 11.79 -40.94
N SER A 565 21.86 10.85 -40.71
CA SER A 565 22.75 10.37 -41.77
C SER A 565 21.96 9.62 -42.85
N LYS A 566 22.24 9.89 -44.13
CA LYS A 566 21.66 9.13 -45.24
C LYS A 566 22.27 7.72 -45.25
N LYS A 567 21.45 6.70 -45.55
CA LYS A 567 21.96 5.35 -45.87
C LYS A 567 22.97 5.49 -47.01
N SER A 568 24.19 5.03 -46.81
CA SER A 568 25.06 4.65 -47.92
C SER A 568 24.32 3.54 -48.67
N ASN A 569 24.04 3.79 -49.96
CA ASN A 569 23.46 2.78 -50.84
C ASN A 569 24.38 1.57 -50.98
#